data_AF-A0A1C5F6Z2-F1
#
_entry.id   AF-A0A1C5F6Z2-F1
#
_cell.length_a   1.000
_cell.length_b   1.000
_cell.length_c   1.000
_cell.angle_alpha   90.00
_cell.angle_beta   90.00
_cell.angle_gamma   90.00
#
_symmetry.space_group_name_H-M   'P 1'
#
loop_
_entity.id
_entity.type
_entity.pdbx_description
1 polymer ?
#
loop_
_entity_poly.entity_id
_entity_poly.type
_entity_poly.pdbx_seq_one_letter_code
_entity_poly.pdbx_strand_id
1 'polypeptide(L)'
;MYVSEFRYLCEPGGQVGCSVAPPRLVRPSVRDASGLDNSMLGVPLMRKAFQPHQNGKAGGPLADAGAEGGEQEAASALFAGAMGAYKNPASHRTVDFYDPFEATEIIQFADLLLRQVERAKHRP
;
A
#
# COMPACT_ATOMS: atom_id res chain seq x y z
N MET A 1 -4.47 -12.84 7.50
CA MET A 1 -3.77 -14.03 6.95
C MET A 1 -2.73 -13.62 5.91
N TYR A 2 -2.09 -12.45 6.00
CA TYR A 2 -1.06 -12.03 5.03
C TYR A 2 0.36 -12.25 5.59
N VAL A 3 0.56 -12.13 6.90
CA VAL A 3 1.86 -12.31 7.57
C VAL A 3 2.44 -13.74 7.43
N SER A 4 1.62 -14.76 7.17
CA SER A 4 2.07 -16.16 7.06
C SER A 4 2.70 -16.54 5.73
N GLU A 5 2.53 -15.73 4.67
CA GLU A 5 3.14 -15.96 3.36
C GLU A 5 4.39 -15.10 3.09
N PHE A 6 4.74 -14.20 4.02
CA PHE A 6 6.03 -13.50 3.97
C PHE A 6 7.14 -14.49 4.32
N ARG A 7 7.59 -15.27 3.34
CA ARG A 7 8.79 -16.09 3.46
C ARG A 7 10.00 -15.14 3.47
N TYR A 8 10.38 -14.67 4.65
CA TYR A 8 11.59 -13.91 4.90
C TYR A 8 12.80 -14.75 4.47
N LEU A 9 13.53 -14.33 3.44
CA LEU A 9 14.90 -14.78 3.22
C LEU A 9 15.86 -13.88 4.01
N CYS A 10 15.66 -13.79 5.33
CA CYS A 10 16.67 -13.24 6.24
C CYS A 10 17.44 -14.42 6.81
N GLU A 11 18.40 -14.97 6.06
CA GLU A 11 19.34 -15.93 6.63
C GLU A 11 20.42 -15.17 7.43
N PRO A 12 20.71 -15.57 8.68
CA PRO A 12 21.80 -14.98 9.45
C PRO A 12 23.13 -15.42 8.82
N GLY A 13 23.73 -14.54 8.01
CA GLY A 13 25.05 -14.74 7.39
C GLY A 13 25.10 -14.68 5.87
N GLY A 14 23.98 -14.52 5.17
CA GLY A 14 23.94 -14.38 3.71
C GLY A 14 23.63 -12.95 3.28
N GLN A 15 24.47 -12.35 2.41
CA GLN A 15 24.25 -11.05 1.75
C GLN A 15 23.08 -11.07 0.74
N VAL A 16 21.91 -11.56 1.14
CA VAL A 16 20.70 -11.54 0.32
C VAL A 16 19.75 -10.52 0.91
N GLY A 17 19.82 -9.30 0.39
CA GLY A 17 18.89 -8.22 0.71
C GLY A 17 17.44 -8.70 0.59
N CYS A 18 16.61 -8.25 1.54
CA CYS A 18 15.19 -8.59 1.64
C CYS A 18 14.49 -8.33 0.30
N SER A 19 14.30 -9.39 -0.51
CA SER A 19 14.10 -9.22 -1.96
C SER A 19 12.63 -8.93 -2.33
N VAL A 20 11.70 -9.25 -1.42
CA VAL A 20 10.26 -8.99 -1.57
C VAL A 20 9.89 -7.72 -0.81
N ALA A 21 9.94 -6.57 -1.50
CA ALA A 21 9.50 -5.31 -0.93
C ALA A 21 7.97 -5.35 -0.66
N PRO A 22 7.52 -5.18 0.60
CA PRO A 22 6.10 -5.30 1.01
C PRO A 22 5.11 -4.39 0.26
N PRO A 23 5.49 -3.16 -0.14
CA PRO A 23 4.62 -2.28 -0.95
C PRO A 23 4.29 -2.83 -2.34
N ARG A 24 5.02 -3.84 -2.83
CA ARG A 24 4.67 -4.51 -4.09
C ARG A 24 3.33 -5.25 -4.00
N LEU A 25 2.90 -5.66 -2.80
CA LEU A 25 1.63 -6.34 -2.56
C LEU A 25 0.47 -5.38 -2.35
N VAL A 26 0.71 -4.21 -1.77
CA VAL A 26 -0.33 -3.19 -1.56
C VAL A 26 -0.94 -2.73 -2.88
N ARG A 27 -0.11 -2.52 -3.92
CA ARG A 27 -0.57 -2.08 -5.25
C ARG A 27 -1.58 -3.05 -5.90
N PRO A 28 -1.28 -4.34 -6.11
CA PRO A 28 -2.25 -5.28 -6.68
C PRO A 28 -3.50 -5.40 -5.81
N SER A 29 -3.40 -5.45 -4.48
CA SER A 29 -4.59 -5.52 -3.62
C SER A 29 -5.51 -4.30 -3.76
N VAL A 30 -4.95 -3.08 -3.80
CA VAL A 30 -5.73 -1.86 -4.06
C VAL A 30 -6.37 -1.89 -5.44
N ARG A 31 -5.65 -2.41 -6.45
CA ARG A 31 -6.19 -2.55 -7.80
C ARG A 31 -7.37 -3.50 -7.83
N ASP A 32 -7.21 -4.70 -7.26
CA ASP A 32 -8.24 -5.73 -7.25
C ASP A 32 -9.47 -5.27 -6.49
N ALA A 33 -9.29 -4.50 -5.41
CA ALA A 33 -10.39 -3.95 -4.63
C ALA A 33 -11.09 -2.77 -5.33
N SER A 34 -10.37 -1.96 -6.12
CA SER A 34 -10.92 -0.75 -6.76
C SER A 34 -11.42 -0.95 -8.19
N GLY A 35 -11.02 -2.03 -8.88
CA GLY A 35 -11.35 -2.26 -10.29
C GLY A 35 -10.72 -1.25 -11.26
N LEU A 36 -9.73 -0.46 -10.82
CA LEU A 36 -9.12 0.59 -11.63
C LEU A 36 -8.13 0.04 -12.67
N ASP A 37 -8.06 0.73 -13.81
CA ASP A 37 -7.28 0.34 -14.97
C ASP A 37 -5.76 0.19 -14.70
N ASN A 38 -5.14 -0.76 -15.41
CA ASN A 38 -3.74 -1.12 -15.27
C ASN A 38 -2.75 0.00 -15.62
N SER A 39 -3.17 1.04 -16.34
CA SER A 39 -2.35 2.20 -16.65
C SER A 39 -1.93 3.02 -15.42
N MET A 40 -2.71 2.98 -14.33
CA MET A 40 -2.37 3.73 -13.11
C MET A 40 -1.43 2.94 -12.22
N LEU A 41 -0.26 3.47 -11.87
CA LEU A 41 0.74 2.78 -11.05
C LEU A 41 1.21 3.64 -9.87
N GLY A 42 1.41 3.04 -8.71
CA GLY A 42 1.97 3.73 -7.54
C GLY A 42 1.04 4.82 -7.02
N VAL A 43 1.56 6.04 -6.83
CA VAL A 43 0.84 7.18 -6.26
C VAL A 43 -0.46 7.53 -7.00
N PRO A 44 -0.50 7.66 -8.34
CA PRO A 44 -1.74 7.87 -9.09
C PRO A 44 -2.85 6.86 -8.78
N LEU A 45 -2.52 5.57 -8.68
CA LEU A 45 -3.51 4.53 -8.34
C LEU A 45 -4.10 4.76 -6.95
N MET A 46 -3.25 5.05 -5.96
CA MET A 46 -3.70 5.27 -4.58
C MET A 46 -4.61 6.48 -4.47
N ARG A 47 -4.22 7.61 -5.07
CA ARG A 47 -5.04 8.82 -5.06
C ARG A 47 -6.37 8.63 -5.76
N LYS A 48 -6.42 7.83 -6.83
CA LYS A 48 -7.67 7.57 -7.53
C LYS A 48 -8.58 6.61 -6.75
N ALA A 49 -8.00 5.57 -6.14
CA ALA A 49 -8.75 4.59 -5.37
C ALA A 49 -9.40 5.20 -4.11
N PHE A 50 -8.67 6.08 -3.41
CA PHE A 50 -9.08 6.71 -2.16
C PHE A 50 -9.50 8.19 -2.32
N GLN A 51 -9.85 8.62 -3.53
CA GLN A 51 -10.25 10.00 -3.79
C GLN A 51 -11.44 10.40 -2.89
N PRO A 52 -11.39 11.49 -2.12
CA PRO A 52 -12.50 11.88 -1.25
C PRO A 52 -13.78 12.20 -2.01
N HIS A 53 -14.92 11.93 -1.37
CA HIS A 53 -16.22 12.40 -1.78
C HIS A 53 -16.27 13.92 -1.58
N GLN A 54 -16.57 14.67 -2.64
CA GLN A 54 -16.59 16.13 -2.59
C GLN A 54 -17.72 16.68 -3.43
N ASN A 55 -18.37 17.74 -2.94
CA ASN A 55 -19.36 18.52 -3.69
C ASN A 55 -20.49 17.65 -4.29
N GLY A 56 -20.98 16.67 -3.52
CA GLY A 56 -22.03 15.75 -3.95
C GLY A 56 -21.61 14.72 -5.00
N LYS A 57 -20.31 14.63 -5.34
CA LYS A 57 -19.78 13.62 -6.25
C LYS A 57 -19.21 12.45 -5.47
N ALA A 58 -19.47 11.24 -5.97
CA ALA A 58 -18.84 10.04 -5.46
C ALA A 58 -17.31 10.13 -5.59
N GLY A 59 -16.61 9.75 -4.53
CA GLY A 59 -15.16 9.65 -4.49
C GLY A 59 -14.64 8.44 -5.24
N GLY A 60 -13.44 8.01 -4.84
CA GLY A 60 -12.79 6.80 -5.35
C GLY A 60 -13.48 5.54 -4.83
N PRO A 61 -13.32 4.39 -5.52
CA PRO A 61 -14.00 3.15 -5.16
C PRO A 61 -13.72 2.61 -3.75
N LEU A 62 -12.62 3.03 -3.12
CA LEU A 62 -12.22 2.62 -1.77
C LEU A 62 -12.36 3.73 -0.72
N ALA A 63 -12.85 4.91 -1.13
CA ALA A 63 -13.09 6.01 -0.21
C ALA A 63 -14.22 5.67 0.77
N ASP A 64 -14.09 6.11 2.01
CA ASP A 64 -15.12 5.90 3.03
C ASP A 64 -16.15 7.04 2.97
N ALA A 65 -17.30 6.78 2.33
CA ALA A 65 -18.37 7.76 2.22
C ALA A 65 -18.99 8.17 3.58
N GLY A 66 -18.79 7.36 4.63
CA GLY A 66 -19.26 7.66 5.99
C GLY A 66 -18.26 8.45 6.84
N ALA A 67 -17.02 8.60 6.39
CA ALA A 67 -15.97 9.33 7.09
C ALA A 67 -16.04 10.84 6.82
N GLU A 68 -15.52 11.65 7.75
CA GLU A 68 -15.40 13.09 7.57
C GLU A 68 -14.44 13.41 6.41
N GLY A 69 -14.62 14.55 5.74
CA GLY A 69 -13.85 14.88 4.53
C GLY A 69 -12.33 14.91 4.75
N GLY A 70 -11.88 15.39 5.92
CA GLY A 70 -10.48 15.35 6.34
C GLY A 70 -9.96 13.93 6.57
N GLU A 71 -10.78 13.02 7.09
CA GLU A 71 -10.42 11.60 7.27
C GLU A 71 -10.25 10.90 5.91
N GLN A 72 -11.11 11.20 4.95
CA GLN A 72 -10.99 10.68 3.58
C GLN A 72 -9.72 11.20 2.90
N GLU A 73 -9.40 12.49 3.06
CA GLU A 73 -8.17 13.07 2.51
C GLU A 73 -6.93 12.45 3.18
N ALA A 74 -6.97 12.25 4.51
CA ALA A 74 -5.88 11.61 5.25
C ALA A 74 -5.64 10.17 4.77
N ALA A 75 -6.70 9.40 4.50
CA ALA A 75 -6.56 8.07 3.93
C ALA A 75 -5.90 8.09 2.55
N SER A 76 -6.36 8.97 1.65
CA SER A 76 -5.75 9.16 0.33
C SER A 76 -4.26 9.52 0.44
N ALA A 77 -3.93 10.47 1.32
CA ALA A 77 -2.57 10.92 1.57
C ALA A 77 -1.69 9.79 2.16
N LEU A 78 -2.21 9.00 3.09
CA LEU A 78 -1.50 7.87 3.71
C LEU A 78 -1.09 6.83 2.66
N PHE A 79 -2.04 6.36 1.84
CA PHE A 79 -1.76 5.35 0.82
C PHE A 79 -0.82 5.88 -0.27
N ALA A 80 -1.05 7.13 -0.72
CA ALA A 80 -0.16 7.80 -1.67
C ALA A 80 1.26 7.95 -1.11
N GLY A 81 1.39 8.40 0.14
CA GLY A 81 2.67 8.57 0.83
C GLY A 81 3.41 7.26 1.00
N ALA A 82 2.73 6.21 1.48
CA ALA A 82 3.30 4.88 1.63
C ALA A 82 3.83 4.32 0.30
N MET A 83 3.05 4.45 -0.78
CA MET A 83 3.48 4.03 -2.12
C MET A 83 4.57 4.92 -2.71
N GLY A 84 4.65 6.19 -2.36
CA GLY A 84 5.73 7.08 -2.79
C GLY A 84 7.04 6.80 -2.06
N ALA A 85 6.97 6.53 -0.75
CA ALA A 85 8.13 6.37 0.12
C ALA A 85 8.77 4.98 0.00
N TYR A 86 7.95 3.92 -0.01
CA TYR A 86 8.45 2.55 0.17
C TYR A 86 8.37 1.69 -1.09
N LYS A 87 7.72 2.14 -2.17
CA LYS A 87 7.75 1.42 -3.45
C LYS A 87 9.19 1.33 -3.92
N ASN A 88 9.66 0.10 -4.12
CA ASN A 88 10.96 -0.13 -4.72
C ASN A 88 11.07 0.56 -6.09
N PRO A 89 12.14 1.35 -6.34
CA PRO A 89 12.41 1.90 -7.66
C PRO A 89 12.50 0.78 -8.71
N ALA A 90 12.10 1.09 -9.94
CA ALA A 90 12.30 0.17 -11.04
C ALA A 90 13.82 0.03 -11.31
N SER A 91 14.36 -1.14 -10.98
CA SER A 91 15.62 -1.75 -11.45
C SER A 91 16.98 -1.07 -11.25
N HIS A 92 17.14 0.13 -10.68
CA HIS A 92 18.50 0.72 -10.51
C HIS A 92 18.86 1.22 -9.10
N ARG A 93 17.98 1.01 -8.12
CA ARG A 93 18.28 1.25 -6.70
C ARG A 93 17.75 0.07 -5.92
N THR A 94 18.63 -0.86 -5.55
CA THR A 94 18.34 -1.76 -4.44
C THR A 94 18.25 -0.86 -3.22
N VAL A 95 17.07 -0.75 -2.62
CA VAL A 95 16.98 -0.18 -1.27
C VAL A 95 17.47 -1.28 -0.35
N ASP A 96 18.76 -1.21 -0.04
CA ASP A 96 19.34 -2.06 0.99
C ASP A 96 18.81 -1.55 2.33
N PHE A 97 17.85 -2.28 2.90
CA PHE A 97 17.50 -2.12 4.30
C PHE A 97 18.61 -2.77 5.11
N TYR A 98 19.61 -1.98 5.50
CA TYR A 98 20.73 -2.44 6.32
C TYR A 98 20.30 -2.75 7.75
N ASP A 99 19.18 -2.19 8.19
CA ASP A 99 18.55 -2.49 9.46
C ASP A 99 17.40 -3.51 9.28
N PRO A 100 17.54 -4.75 9.79
CA PRO A 100 16.46 -5.73 9.75
C PRO A 100 15.22 -5.30 10.55
N PHE A 101 15.35 -4.40 11.53
CA PHE A 101 14.21 -3.86 12.26
C PHE A 101 13.39 -2.92 11.37
N GLU A 102 14.02 -1.96 10.70
CA GLU A 102 13.36 -1.07 9.73
C GLU A 102 12.64 -1.89 8.63
N ALA A 103 13.29 -2.94 8.10
CA ALA A 103 12.66 -3.82 7.12
C ALA A 103 11.38 -4.48 7.68
N THR A 104 11.42 -4.92 8.94
CA THR A 104 10.27 -5.52 9.63
C THR A 104 9.16 -4.50 9.82
N GLU A 105 9.47 -3.27 10.22
CA GLU A 105 8.49 -2.20 10.41
C GLU A 105 7.76 -1.86 9.11
N ILE A 106 8.48 -1.81 7.97
CA ILE A 106 7.89 -1.58 6.66
C ILE A 106 6.95 -2.73 6.26
N ILE A 107 7.29 -3.98 6.60
CA ILE A 107 6.42 -5.15 6.38
C ILE A 107 5.14 -5.01 7.21
N GLN A 108 5.28 -4.72 8.50
CA GLN A 108 4.15 -4.58 9.41
C GLN A 108 3.24 -3.41 9.00
N PHE A 109 3.83 -2.31 8.52
CA PHE A 109 3.09 -1.17 7.99
C PHE A 109 2.33 -1.55 6.70
N ALA A 110 2.95 -2.31 5.79
CA ALA A 110 2.27 -2.81 4.60
C ALA A 110 1.12 -3.77 4.95
N ASP A 111 1.28 -4.66 5.93
CA ASP A 111 0.19 -5.52 6.43
C ASP A 111 -0.97 -4.70 7.00
N LEU A 112 -0.67 -3.62 7.75
CA LEU A 112 -1.69 -2.71 8.26
C LEU A 112 -2.48 -2.06 7.11
N LEU A 113 -1.80 -1.62 6.04
CA LEU A 113 -2.44 -1.06 4.85
C LEU A 113 -3.32 -2.10 4.13
N LEU A 114 -2.83 -3.34 3.96
CA LEU A 114 -3.62 -4.42 3.35
C LEU A 114 -4.91 -4.69 4.14
N ARG A 115 -4.84 -4.71 5.48
CA ARG A 115 -6.04 -4.84 6.32
C ARG A 115 -7.02 -3.66 6.14
N GLN A 116 -6.51 -2.45 5.89
CA GLN A 116 -7.37 -1.31 5.57
C GLN A 116 -8.05 -1.46 4.20
N VAL A 117 -7.34 -1.97 3.19
CA VAL A 117 -7.90 -2.26 1.86
C VAL A 117 -9.00 -3.31 1.94
N GLU A 118 -8.79 -4.40 2.68
CA GLU A 118 -9.83 -5.42 2.86
C GLU A 118 -11.08 -4.85 3.54
N ARG A 119 -10.91 -4.00 4.58
CA ARG A 119 -12.05 -3.31 5.20
C ARG A 119 -12.77 -2.40 4.21
N ALA A 120 -12.04 -1.67 3.37
CA ALA A 120 -12.64 -0.80 2.37
C ALA A 120 -13.41 -1.58 1.30
N LYS A 121 -12.88 -2.74 0.86
CA LYS A 121 -13.52 -3.62 -0.13
C LYS A 121 -14.84 -4.21 0.36
N HIS A 122 -14.97 -4.47 1.65
CA HIS A 122 -16.18 -5.02 2.27
C HIS A 122 -17.12 -3.95 2.85
N ARG A 123 -16.81 -2.66 2.64
CA ARG A 123 -17.68 -1.57 3.06
C ARG A 123 -18.93 -1.56 2.15
N PRO A 124 -20.15 -1.54 2.73
CA PRO A 124 -21.40 -1.55 1.97
C PRO A 124 -21.63 -0.28 1.15
#